data_AF-A0A7V9UPC6-F1
#
_entry.id   AF-A0A7V9UPC6-F1
#
_cell.length_a   1.000
_cell.length_b   1.000
_cell.length_c   1.000
_cell.angle_alpha   90.00
_cell.angle_beta   90.00
_cell.angle_gamma   90.00
#
_symmetry.space_group_name_H-M   'P 1'
#
loop_
_entity.id
_entity.type
_entity.pdbx_description
1 polymer ?
#
loop_
_entity_poly.entity_id
_entity_poly.type
_entity_poly.pdbx_seq_one_letter_code
_entity_poly.pdbx_strand_id
1 'polypeptide(L)'
;MAIRSPNLSASLQVYAWNPCGSGLEQFFEDLAANWKGWNGEKKWTSLEGELSLVCTTDSVGHISIEVTLFDGWNVRNVFYVDAGQLDQIVLDIKKFFTI
;
A
#
# COMPACT_ATOMS: atom_id res chain seq x y z
N MET A 1 -1.87 11.63 -0.11
CA MET A 1 -1.34 10.57 -0.98
C MET A 1 -1.15 11.10 -2.39
N ALA A 2 -0.09 10.69 -3.10
CA ALA A 2 0.09 11.03 -4.51
C ALA A 2 0.55 9.81 -5.30
N ILE A 3 -0.06 9.56 -6.45
CA ILE A 3 0.38 8.56 -7.44
C ILE A 3 1.11 9.33 -8.55
N ARG A 4 2.32 8.88 -8.90
CA ARG A 4 3.12 9.43 -9.99
C ARG A 4 3.66 8.30 -10.87
N SER A 5 3.50 8.46 -12.18
CA SER A 5 4.03 7.61 -13.24
C SER A 5 4.44 8.52 -14.42
N PRO A 6 5.21 8.05 -15.42
CA PRO A 6 5.74 8.92 -16.47
C PRO A 6 4.71 9.82 -17.17
N ASN A 7 3.47 9.36 -17.31
CA ASN A 7 2.39 10.09 -17.98
C ASN A 7 1.17 10.34 -17.08
N LEU A 8 1.29 10.15 -15.76
CA LEU A 8 0.16 10.21 -14.82
C LEU A 8 0.61 10.82 -13.49
N SER A 9 -0.08 11.88 -13.05
CA SER A 9 0.06 12.37 -11.68
C SER A 9 -1.33 12.68 -11.12
N ALA A 10 -1.61 12.12 -9.95
CA ALA A 10 -2.83 12.39 -9.19
C ALA A 10 -2.48 12.49 -7.71
N SER A 11 -3.17 13.36 -6.97
CA SER A 11 -2.97 13.52 -5.55
C SER A 11 -4.29 13.79 -4.85
N LEU A 12 -4.47 13.16 -3.69
CA LEU A 12 -5.65 13.27 -2.86
C LEU A 12 -5.20 13.36 -1.40
N GLN A 13 -5.81 14.25 -0.61
CA GLN A 13 -5.65 14.22 0.84
C GLN A 13 -6.52 13.08 1.36
N VAL A 14 -5.89 12.11 2.02
CA VAL A 14 -6.57 10.92 2.54
C VAL A 14 -6.28 10.86 4.02
N TYR A 15 -7.32 10.73 4.83
CA TYR A 15 -7.16 10.54 6.27
C TYR A 15 -6.94 9.06 6.56
N ALA A 16 -5.74 8.73 7.01
CA ALA A 16 -5.46 7.42 7.57
C ALA A 16 -5.88 7.42 9.04
N TRP A 17 -7.09 6.92 9.31
CA TRP A 17 -7.48 6.59 10.67
C TRP A 17 -6.70 5.34 11.10
N ASN A 18 -5.78 5.47 12.07
CA ASN A 18 -5.02 4.36 12.65
C ASN A 18 -5.57 4.00 14.04
N PRO A 19 -6.70 3.27 14.15
CA PRO A 19 -7.04 2.64 15.40
C PRO A 19 -6.05 1.49 15.63
N CYS A 20 -5.64 1.29 16.88
CA CYS A 20 -4.67 0.28 17.29
C CYS A 20 -4.98 -1.08 16.62
N GLY A 21 -4.14 -1.53 15.67
CA GLY A 21 -4.23 -2.85 15.05
C GLY A 21 -4.86 -2.95 13.65
N SER A 22 -5.24 -1.85 12.99
CA SER A 22 -5.73 -1.89 11.58
C SER A 22 -5.20 -0.77 10.67
N GLY A 23 -4.14 -0.11 11.10
CA GLY A 23 -3.50 0.97 10.35
C GLY A 23 -2.74 0.49 9.12
N LEU A 24 -2.41 1.43 8.24
CA LEU A 24 -1.60 1.18 7.04
C LEU A 24 -0.22 0.58 7.39
N GLU A 25 0.35 0.98 8.52
CA GLU A 25 1.61 0.45 9.05
C GLU A 25 1.55 -1.07 9.30
N GLN A 26 0.50 -1.55 10.00
CA GLN A 26 0.35 -2.96 10.34
C GLN A 26 0.10 -3.80 9.10
N PHE A 27 -0.61 -3.25 8.11
CA PHE A 27 -0.78 -3.89 6.82
C PHE A 27 0.58 -4.18 6.17
N PHE A 28 1.47 -3.19 6.08
CA PHE A 28 2.80 -3.40 5.51
C PHE A 28 3.72 -4.24 6.40
N GLU A 29 3.60 -4.17 7.73
CA GLU A 29 4.30 -5.09 8.65
C GLU A 29 3.89 -6.54 8.42
N ASP A 30 2.59 -6.80 8.18
CA ASP A 30 2.08 -8.11 7.85
C ASP A 30 2.56 -8.60 6.47
N LEU A 31 2.73 -7.70 5.49
CA LEU A 31 3.40 -8.05 4.23
C LEU A 31 4.86 -8.44 4.48
N ALA A 32 5.60 -7.64 5.26
CA ALA A 32 7.01 -7.87 5.56
C ALA A 32 7.23 -9.17 6.36
N ALA A 33 6.39 -9.44 7.34
CA ALA A 33 6.44 -10.67 8.12
C ALA A 33 6.18 -11.92 7.26
N ASN A 34 5.33 -11.79 6.24
CA ASN A 34 4.96 -12.87 5.31
C ASN A 34 5.66 -12.73 3.95
N TRP A 35 6.88 -12.16 3.92
CA TRP A 35 7.62 -11.90 2.68
C TRP A 35 7.85 -13.15 1.81
N LYS A 36 7.90 -14.34 2.42
CA LYS A 36 8.04 -15.63 1.72
C LYS A 36 6.84 -16.00 0.85
N GLY A 37 5.74 -15.28 0.99
CA GLY A 37 4.52 -15.48 0.22
C GLY A 37 3.28 -15.53 1.09
N TRP A 38 2.14 -15.23 0.48
CA TRP A 38 0.79 -15.47 1.00
C TRP A 38 -0.10 -15.95 -0.16
N ASN A 39 -1.18 -16.65 0.17
CA ASN A 39 -2.14 -17.10 -0.84
C ASN A 39 -3.15 -15.99 -1.14
N GLY A 40 -3.40 -15.74 -2.42
CA GLY A 40 -4.40 -14.78 -2.88
C GLY A 40 -3.98 -13.33 -2.68
N GLU A 41 -4.93 -12.49 -2.29
CA GLU A 41 -4.77 -11.04 -2.19
C GLU A 41 -4.84 -10.58 -0.73
N LYS A 42 -3.94 -9.67 -0.35
CA LYS A 42 -4.05 -8.89 0.89
C LYS A 42 -4.58 -7.51 0.54
N LYS A 43 -5.59 -7.04 1.27
CA LYS A 43 -6.29 -5.79 0.95
C LYS A 43 -6.27 -4.83 2.13
N TRP A 44 -6.12 -3.56 1.83
CA TRP A 44 -6.29 -2.49 2.79
C TRP A 44 -7.02 -1.32 2.12
N THR A 45 -7.88 -0.64 2.86
CA THR A 45 -8.62 0.52 2.36
C THR A 45 -8.71 1.56 3.46
N SER A 46 -8.59 2.84 3.11
CA SER A 46 -8.81 3.94 4.05
C SER A 46 -10.26 3.95 4.54
N LEU A 47 -10.51 4.58 5.69
CA LEU A 47 -11.84 4.60 6.31
C LEU A 47 -12.92 5.14 5.36
N GLU A 48 -12.58 6.17 4.59
CA GLU A 48 -13.49 6.85 3.66
C GLU A 48 -13.50 6.21 2.25
N GLY A 49 -12.72 5.14 2.03
CA GLY A 49 -12.68 4.44 0.74
C GLY A 49 -11.87 5.13 -0.37
N GLU A 50 -11.29 6.28 -0.07
CA GLU A 50 -10.54 7.12 -1.01
C GLU A 50 -9.22 6.50 -1.49
N LEU A 51 -8.61 5.65 -0.66
CA LEU A 51 -7.38 4.91 -0.98
C LEU A 51 -7.60 3.43 -0.73
N SER A 52 -7.34 2.61 -1.74
CA SER A 52 -7.34 1.15 -1.60
C SER A 52 -6.03 0.56 -2.13
N LEU A 53 -5.57 -0.48 -1.45
CA LEU A 53 -4.39 -1.26 -1.75
C LEU A 53 -4.77 -2.73 -1.92
N VAL A 54 -4.30 -3.34 -2.98
CA VAL A 54 -4.39 -4.79 -3.19
C VAL A 54 -3.00 -5.32 -3.47
N CYS A 55 -2.52 -6.20 -2.60
CA CYS A 55 -1.18 -6.78 -2.68
C CYS A 55 -1.26 -8.28 -3.00
N THR A 56 -0.49 -8.70 -4.00
CA THR A 56 -0.23 -10.11 -4.30
C THR A 56 1.26 -10.37 -4.34
N THR A 57 1.63 -11.63 -4.21
CA THR A 57 3.02 -12.07 -4.24
C THR A 57 3.13 -13.31 -5.11
N ASP A 58 4.26 -13.45 -5.81
CA ASP A 58 4.58 -14.64 -6.57
C ASP A 58 5.51 -15.59 -5.79
N SER A 59 5.76 -16.79 -6.34
CA SER A 59 6.62 -17.79 -5.69
C SER A 59 8.11 -17.42 -5.68
N VAL A 60 8.49 -16.28 -6.27
CA VAL A 60 9.89 -15.84 -6.44
C VAL A 60 10.19 -14.58 -5.61
N GLY A 61 9.18 -14.01 -4.93
CA GLY A 61 9.32 -12.87 -4.04
C GLY A 61 9.05 -11.52 -4.68
N HIS A 62 8.44 -11.46 -5.87
CA HIS A 62 7.92 -10.20 -6.40
C HIS A 62 6.55 -9.92 -5.80
N ILE A 63 6.34 -8.66 -5.43
CA ILE A 63 5.10 -8.19 -4.83
C ILE A 63 4.51 -7.15 -5.77
N SER A 64 3.27 -7.38 -6.18
CA SER A 64 2.49 -6.38 -6.88
C SER A 64 1.62 -5.64 -5.88
N ILE A 65 1.64 -4.32 -5.96
CA ILE A 65 0.85 -3.41 -5.11
C ILE A 65 0.00 -2.57 -6.04
N GLU A 66 -1.27 -2.95 -6.18
CA GLU A 66 -2.26 -2.11 -6.84
C GLU A 66 -2.70 -1.00 -5.89
N VAL A 67 -2.49 0.24 -6.28
CA VAL A 67 -2.92 1.44 -5.55
C VAL A 67 -4.06 2.09 -6.34
N THR A 68 -5.19 2.26 -5.68
CA THR A 68 -6.36 2.95 -6.24
C THR A 68 -6.66 4.20 -5.42
N LEU A 69 -6.79 5.34 -6.09
CA LEU A 69 -7.35 6.58 -5.55
C LEU A 69 -8.75 6.82 -6.14
N PHE A 70 -9.69 7.25 -5.29
CA PHE A 70 -11.05 7.57 -5.68
C PHE A 70 -11.54 8.88 -5.05
N ASP A 71 -11.97 9.83 -5.88
CA ASP A 71 -12.57 11.11 -5.46
C ASP A 71 -13.43 11.69 -6.60
N GLY A 72 -14.54 11.03 -6.92
CA GLY A 72 -15.37 11.32 -8.11
C GLY A 72 -14.70 10.99 -9.45
N TRP A 73 -13.37 10.90 -9.47
CA TRP A 73 -12.52 10.27 -10.48
C TRP A 73 -11.84 9.03 -9.90
N ASN A 74 -11.39 8.12 -10.76
CA ASN A 74 -10.65 6.93 -10.35
C ASN A 74 -9.26 6.90 -11.00
N VAL A 75 -8.22 6.71 -10.21
CA VAL A 75 -6.87 6.44 -10.69
C VAL A 75 -6.37 5.15 -10.07
N ARG A 76 -5.88 4.25 -10.92
CA ARG A 76 -5.30 2.97 -10.52
C ARG A 76 -3.89 2.86 -11.10
N ASN A 77 -2.95 2.42 -10.29
CA ASN A 77 -1.62 2.05 -10.75
C ASN A 77 -1.10 0.81 -10.02
N VAL A 78 -0.30 0.00 -10.68
CA VAL A 78 0.36 -1.16 -10.06
C VAL A 78 1.84 -0.85 -9.93
N PHE A 79 2.36 -1.00 -8.72
CA PHE A 79 3.79 -0.94 -8.44
C PHE A 79 4.31 -2.36 -8.21
N TYR A 80 5.51 -2.63 -8.71
CA TYR A 80 6.21 -3.88 -8.47
C TYR A 80 7.38 -3.59 -7.54
N VAL A 81 7.46 -4.35 -6.46
CA VAL A 81 8.54 -4.26 -5.48
C VAL A 81 9.06 -5.65 -5.16
N ASP A 82 10.34 -5.74 -4.81
CA ASP A 82 10.90 -6.99 -4.29
C ASP A 82 10.55 -7.16 -2.81
N ALA A 83 10.39 -8.40 -2.37
CA ALA A 83 10.17 -8.75 -0.97
C ALA A 83 11.20 -8.11 -0.02
N GLY A 84 12.46 -8.00 -0.43
CA GLY A 84 13.52 -7.36 0.36
C GLY A 84 13.36 -5.85 0.56
N GLN A 85 12.47 -5.19 -0.18
CA GLN A 85 12.18 -3.76 -0.02
C GLN A 85 11.09 -3.50 1.03
N LEU A 86 10.34 -4.53 1.46
CA LEU A 86 9.20 -4.36 2.36
C LEU A 86 9.60 -3.78 3.72
N ASP A 87 10.72 -4.20 4.30
CA ASP A 87 11.20 -3.66 5.58
C ASP A 87 11.46 -2.15 5.49
N GLN A 88 12.08 -1.69 4.41
CA GLN A 88 12.34 -0.28 4.19
C GLN A 88 11.02 0.50 3.99
N ILE A 89 10.07 -0.07 3.25
CA ILE A 89 8.74 0.53 3.04
C ILE A 89 8.01 0.69 4.38
N VAL A 90 8.04 -0.31 5.26
CA VAL A 90 7.46 -0.22 6.61
C VAL A 90 8.06 0.94 7.39
N LEU A 91 9.39 1.09 7.37
CA LEU A 91 10.06 2.18 8.07
C LEU A 91 9.65 3.56 7.53
N ASP A 92 9.52 3.69 6.21
CA ASP A 92 9.14 4.95 5.58
C ASP A 92 7.67 5.32 5.84
N ILE A 93 6.78 4.31 5.90
CA ILE A 93 5.38 4.51 6.31
C ILE A 93 5.30 4.96 7.77
N LYS A 94 6.04 4.32 8.68
CA LYS A 94 6.07 4.73 10.10
C LYS A 94 6.54 6.17 10.26
N LYS A 95 7.60 6.56 9.54
CA LYS A 95 8.09 7.95 9.53
C LYS A 95 7.03 8.91 9.02
N PHE A 96 6.30 8.55 7.97
CA PHE A 96 5.25 9.38 7.39
C PHE A 96 4.12 9.72 8.39
N PHE A 97 3.81 8.83 9.34
CA PHE A 97 2.77 9.05 10.35
C PHE A 97 3.26 9.62 11.68
N THR A 98 4.57 9.81 11.86
CA THR A 98 5.16 10.35 13.11
C THR A 98 5.32 11.89 13.08
N ILE A 99 5.08 12.52 11.93
CA ILE A 99 5.14 13.97 11.68
C ILE A 99 3.74 14.59 11.81
#